data_AF-A0A9X1UKR8-F1
#
_entry.id   AF-A0A9X1UKR8-F1
#
_cell.length_a   1.000
_cell.length_b   1.000
_cell.length_c   1.000
_cell.angle_alpha   90.00
_cell.angle_beta   90.00
_cell.angle_gamma   90.00
#
_symmetry.space_group_name_H-M   'P 1'
#
loop_
_entity.id
_entity.type
_entity.pdbx_description
1 polymer ?
#
loop_
_entity_poly.entity_id
_entity_poly.type
_entity_poly.pdbx_seq_one_letter_code
_entity_poly.pdbx_strand_id
1 'polypeptide(L)'
;MRLTILINGSDPTVNHDYAVLWLDTDQQRWSRESHEGIDLPAWGEMRDANGVTALCAPLDDSPLCTLRGLHVNRRQEISSAHGDATWERETSHAHMEGQWRLQAVDRQTVRAENALFAG
;
A
#
# COMPACT_ATOMS: atom_id res chain seq x y z
N MET A 1 4.59 -12.70 3.52
CA MET A 1 3.20 -12.43 3.91
C MET A 1 2.62 -11.35 3.01
N ARG A 2 1.37 -11.50 2.57
CA ARG A 2 0.65 -10.51 1.77
C ARG A 2 -0.47 -9.87 2.58
N LEU A 3 -0.58 -8.55 2.53
CA LEU A 3 -1.67 -7.80 3.14
C LEU A 3 -2.57 -7.23 2.06
N THR A 4 -3.88 -7.23 2.28
CA THR A 4 -4.82 -6.43 1.49
C THR A 4 -5.24 -5.25 2.34
N ILE A 5 -5.02 -4.03 1.85
CA ILE A 5 -5.44 -2.80 2.52
C ILE A 5 -6.39 -2.00 1.64
N LEU A 6 -7.25 -1.22 2.29
CA LEU A 6 -8.11 -0.24 1.67
C LEU A 6 -7.68 1.15 2.16
N ILE A 7 -7.42 2.06 1.23
CA ILE A 7 -7.24 3.49 1.49
C ILE A 7 -8.52 4.21 1.10
N ASN A 8 -9.00 5.12 1.94
CA ASN A 8 -10.10 6.03 1.60
C ASN A 8 -9.73 7.48 1.92
N GLY A 9 -10.39 8.42 1.25
CA GLY A 9 -10.45 9.83 1.64
C GLY A 9 -10.83 10.06 3.10
N SER A 10 -10.42 11.22 3.64
CA SER A 10 -10.76 11.64 5.02
C SER A 10 -12.26 11.74 5.28
N ASP A 11 -13.06 12.09 4.27
CA ASP A 11 -14.51 12.16 4.35
C ASP A 11 -15.16 11.29 3.26
N PRO A 12 -15.50 10.03 3.57
CA PRO A 12 -16.12 9.11 2.61
C PRO A 12 -17.56 9.49 2.23
N THR A 13 -18.16 10.50 2.88
CA THR A 13 -19.51 10.99 2.57
C THR A 13 -19.52 12.09 1.52
N VAL A 14 -18.38 12.77 1.34
CA VAL A 14 -18.18 13.85 0.34
C VAL A 14 -17.33 13.36 -0.82
N ASN A 15 -16.37 12.47 -0.55
CA ASN A 15 -15.46 11.97 -1.54
C ASN A 15 -15.36 10.43 -1.46
N HIS A 16 -15.74 9.75 -2.52
CA HIS A 16 -15.69 8.29 -2.61
C HIS A 16 -14.34 7.76 -3.10
N ASP A 17 -13.32 8.62 -3.09
CA ASP A 17 -11.94 8.25 -3.43
C ASP A 17 -11.45 7.06 -2.59
N TYR A 18 -11.05 5.99 -3.26
CA TYR A 18 -10.51 4.79 -2.63
C TYR A 18 -9.42 4.12 -3.46
N ALA A 19 -8.59 3.32 -2.80
CA ALA A 19 -7.67 2.38 -3.44
C ALA A 19 -7.57 1.08 -2.63
N VAL A 20 -7.68 -0.06 -3.30
CA VAL A 20 -7.41 -1.38 -2.72
C VAL A 20 -6.02 -1.81 -3.19
N LEU A 21 -5.13 -2.06 -2.23
CA LEU A 21 -3.74 -2.42 -2.49
C LEU A 21 -3.39 -3.78 -1.89
N TRP A 22 -2.55 -4.52 -2.60
CA TRP A 22 -1.85 -5.69 -2.07
C TRP A 22 -0.41 -5.32 -1.72
N LEU A 23 0.00 -5.66 -0.50
CA LEU A 23 1.34 -5.39 0.01
C LEU A 23 2.06 -6.72 0.23
N ASP A 24 3.09 -7.01 -0.57
CA ASP A 24 3.98 -8.15 -0.37
C ASP A 24 5.15 -7.74 0.52
N THR A 25 5.03 -8.06 1.81
CA THR A 25 6.01 -7.68 2.83
C THR A 25 7.31 -8.48 2.74
N ASP A 26 7.32 -9.62 2.04
CA ASP A 26 8.54 -10.40 1.85
C ASP A 26 9.37 -9.82 0.70
N GLN A 27 8.68 -9.39 -0.37
CA GLN A 27 9.31 -8.83 -1.56
C GLN A 27 9.45 -7.31 -1.53
N GLN A 28 8.89 -6.65 -0.51
CA GLN A 28 8.82 -5.18 -0.40
C GLN A 28 8.21 -4.54 -1.66
N ARG A 29 7.14 -5.15 -2.18
CA ARG A 29 6.40 -4.67 -3.36
C ARG A 29 4.95 -4.47 -3.04
N TRP A 30 4.30 -3.61 -3.79
CA TRP A 30 2.86 -3.43 -3.72
C TRP A 30 2.23 -3.40 -5.11
N SER A 31 0.96 -3.76 -5.19
CA SER A 31 0.12 -3.63 -6.39
C SER A 31 -1.22 -2.99 -6.06
N ARG A 32 -1.79 -2.29 -7.03
CA ARG A 32 -3.12 -1.70 -6.94
C ARG A 32 -4.12 -2.58 -7.67
N GLU A 33 -5.11 -3.07 -6.93
CA GLU A 33 -6.11 -4.01 -7.45
C GLU A 33 -7.36 -3.31 -7.95
N SER A 34 -7.78 -2.24 -7.28
CA SER A 34 -8.92 -1.41 -7.67
C SER A 34 -8.75 -0.01 -7.10
N HIS A 35 -9.35 0.99 -7.73
CA HIS A 35 -9.35 2.35 -7.23
C HIS A 35 -10.46 3.19 -7.85
N GLU A 36 -10.74 4.31 -7.20
CA GLU A 36 -11.49 5.44 -7.74
C GLU A 36 -10.87 6.71 -7.15
N GLY A 37 -10.46 7.66 -7.99
CA GLY A 37 -9.90 8.97 -7.61
C GLY A 37 -8.57 9.01 -6.82
N ILE A 38 -8.09 7.87 -6.31
CA ILE A 38 -6.72 7.68 -5.80
C ILE A 38 -5.87 7.05 -6.90
N ASP A 39 -5.16 7.89 -7.65
CA ASP A 39 -4.42 7.49 -8.86
C ASP A 39 -2.97 7.11 -8.58
N LEU A 40 -2.80 6.00 -7.85
CA LEU A 40 -1.49 5.34 -7.69
C LEU A 40 -1.16 4.47 -8.94
N PRO A 41 0.12 4.26 -9.28
CA PRO A 41 0.48 3.33 -10.34
C PRO A 41 0.02 1.90 -10.04
N ALA A 42 0.01 1.04 -11.06
CA ALA A 42 -0.45 -0.34 -10.93
C ALA A 42 0.38 -1.17 -9.93
N TRP A 43 1.66 -0.83 -9.74
CA TRP A 43 2.54 -1.47 -8.78
C TRP A 43 3.72 -0.55 -8.44
N GLY A 44 4.45 -0.91 -7.40
CA GLY A 44 5.68 -0.22 -7.01
C GLY A 44 6.41 -0.94 -5.88
N GLU A 45 7.30 -0.19 -5.24
CA GLU A 45 8.13 -0.68 -4.13
C GLU A 45 7.68 -0.10 -2.79
N MET A 46 7.87 -0.89 -1.74
CA MET A 46 7.58 -0.48 -0.37
C MET A 46 8.88 -0.19 0.38
N ARG A 47 8.82 0.81 1.26
CA ARG A 47 9.91 1.13 2.18
C ARG A 47 9.34 1.38 3.56
N ASP A 48 9.77 0.60 4.54
CA ASP A 48 9.42 0.83 5.94
C ASP A 48 10.53 1.63 6.62
N ALA A 49 10.20 2.80 7.15
CA ALA A 49 11.11 3.63 7.92
C ALA A 49 10.38 4.26 9.11
N ASN A 50 10.87 4.02 10.32
CA ASN A 50 10.37 4.64 11.56
C ASN A 50 8.85 4.51 11.77
N GLY A 51 8.25 3.35 11.40
CA GLY A 51 6.81 3.10 11.57
C GLY A 51 5.93 3.78 10.51
N VAL A 52 6.54 4.26 9.43
CA VAL A 52 5.86 4.74 8.23
C VAL A 52 6.24 3.84 7.07
N THR A 53 5.24 3.19 6.47
CA THR A 53 5.42 2.48 5.21
C THR A 53 5.18 3.45 4.06
N ALA A 54 6.20 3.70 3.25
CA ALA A 54 6.13 4.47 2.01
C ALA A 54 5.91 3.54 0.81
N LEU A 55 4.99 3.94 -0.07
CA LEU A 55 4.72 3.32 -1.36
C LEU A 55 5.30 4.21 -2.44
N CYS A 56 6.31 3.73 -3.15
CA CYS A 56 7.02 4.47 -4.19
C CYS A 56 6.72 3.87 -5.56
N ALA A 57 6.93 4.65 -6.63
CA ALA A 57 6.87 4.12 -7.99
C ALA A 57 8.00 3.11 -8.24
N PRO A 58 7.89 2.24 -9.26
CA PRO A 58 9.00 1.38 -9.67
C PRO A 58 10.24 2.23 -10.00
N LEU A 59 11.39 1.91 -9.39
CA LEU A 59 12.68 2.59 -9.63
C LEU A 59 12.69 4.09 -9.24
N ASP A 60 11.69 4.56 -8.50
CA ASP A 60 11.64 5.90 -7.93
C ASP A 60 11.65 5.80 -6.40
N ASP A 61 12.41 6.69 -5.77
CA ASP A 61 12.57 6.76 -4.33
C ASP A 61 11.55 7.71 -3.68
N SER A 62 10.86 8.52 -4.49
CA SER A 62 9.87 9.47 -4.02
C SER A 62 8.59 8.75 -3.58
N PRO A 63 8.09 9.00 -2.34
CA PRO A 63 6.88 8.37 -1.85
C PRO A 63 5.65 8.96 -2.56
N LEU A 64 4.90 8.11 -3.25
CA LEU A 64 3.60 8.45 -3.83
C LEU A 64 2.49 8.40 -2.78
N CYS A 65 2.63 7.49 -1.82
CA CYS A 65 1.72 7.34 -0.69
C CYS A 65 2.48 6.93 0.57
N THR A 66 2.06 7.42 1.73
CA THR A 66 2.59 6.98 3.03
C THR A 66 1.48 6.44 3.91
N LEU A 67 1.79 5.36 4.64
CA LEU A 67 0.91 4.64 5.53
C LEU A 67 1.49 4.67 6.94
N ARG A 68 0.96 5.52 7.81
CA ARG A 68 1.45 5.66 9.18
C ARG A 68 0.87 4.57 10.07
N GLY A 69 1.71 3.99 10.92
CA GLY A 69 1.31 2.94 11.85
C GLY A 69 1.20 1.55 11.22
N LEU A 70 1.39 1.43 9.89
CA LEU A 70 1.58 0.15 9.24
C LEU A 70 3.07 -0.24 9.36
N HIS A 71 3.33 -1.24 10.18
CA HIS A 71 4.64 -1.86 10.31
C HIS A 71 4.46 -3.37 10.48
N VAL A 72 5.30 -4.14 9.80
CA VAL A 72 5.36 -5.59 9.94
C VAL A 72 6.71 -5.98 10.51
N ASN A 73 6.70 -6.54 11.71
CA ASN A 73 7.94 -6.94 12.36
C ASN A 73 8.48 -8.26 11.78
N ARG A 74 9.69 -8.64 12.20
CA ARG A 74 10.35 -9.89 11.76
C ARG A 74 9.57 -11.17 12.10
N ARG A 75 8.60 -11.11 13.02
CA ARG A 75 7.71 -12.23 13.39
C ARG A 75 6.42 -12.25 12.58
N GLN A 76 6.30 -11.42 11.54
CA GLN A 76 5.11 -11.23 10.72
C GLN A 76 3.88 -10.79 11.53
N GLU A 77 4.12 -10.04 12.60
CA GLU A 77 3.08 -9.37 13.37
C GLU A 77 2.90 -7.95 12.81
N ILE A 78 1.63 -7.54 12.66
CA ILE A 78 1.25 -6.24 12.14
C ILE A 78 0.97 -5.33 13.34
N SER A 79 1.60 -4.16 13.38
CA SER A 79 1.47 -3.21 14.49
C SER A 79 0.06 -2.65 14.69
N SER A 80 -0.73 -2.52 13.62
CA SER A 80 -2.07 -1.94 13.64
C SER A 80 -2.91 -2.47 12.48
N ALA A 81 -4.24 -2.39 12.60
CA ALA A 81 -5.17 -2.75 11.53
C ALA A 81 -5.71 -1.53 10.75
N HIS A 82 -5.32 -0.32 11.15
CA HIS A 82 -5.70 0.93 10.50
C HIS A 82 -4.71 2.04 10.88
N GLY A 83 -4.76 3.15 10.15
CA GLY A 83 -3.98 4.35 10.45
C GLY A 83 -4.12 5.40 9.34
N ASP A 84 -3.33 6.46 9.44
CA ASP A 84 -3.39 7.57 8.50
C ASP A 84 -2.69 7.24 7.18
N ALA A 85 -3.31 7.67 6.08
CA ALA A 85 -2.73 7.60 4.74
C ALA A 85 -2.58 9.01 4.17
N THR A 86 -1.47 9.27 3.50
CA THR A 86 -1.29 10.48 2.70
C THR A 86 -0.86 10.11 1.29
N TRP A 87 -1.31 10.85 0.27
CA TRP A 87 -0.87 10.66 -1.11
C TRP A 87 -0.89 11.99 -1.86
N GLU A 88 -0.17 12.07 -2.97
CA GLU A 88 -0.27 13.21 -3.87
C GLU A 88 -1.33 12.94 -4.95
N ARG A 89 -2.18 13.93 -5.21
CA ARG A 89 -3.10 13.89 -6.34
C ARG A 89 -2.40 14.41 -7.57
N GLU A 90 -2.23 13.57 -8.59
CA GLU A 90 -1.49 13.91 -9.83
C GLU A 90 -2.01 15.18 -10.51
N THR A 91 -3.33 15.41 -10.48
CA THR A 91 -3.96 16.55 -11.17
C THR A 91 -3.75 17.89 -10.49
N SER A 92 -3.52 17.94 -9.18
CA SER A 92 -3.43 19.18 -8.41
C SER A 92 -2.13 19.34 -7.62
N HIS A 93 -1.26 18.33 -7.62
CA HIS A 93 -0.09 18.22 -6.72
C HIS A 93 -0.43 18.52 -5.26
N ALA A 94 -1.69 18.31 -4.88
CA ALA A 94 -2.15 18.53 -3.51
C ALA A 94 -1.89 17.25 -2.72
N HIS A 95 -1.34 17.41 -1.52
CA HIS A 95 -1.30 16.32 -0.56
C HIS A 95 -2.71 16.08 -0.04
N MET A 96 -3.19 14.88 -0.27
CA MET A 96 -4.46 14.38 0.23
C MET A 96 -4.20 13.57 1.49
N GLU A 97 -5.11 13.70 2.44
CA GLU A 97 -5.11 12.94 3.69
C GLU A 97 -6.31 11.98 3.70
N GLY A 98 -6.12 10.83 4.33
CA GLY A 98 -7.13 9.81 4.47
C GLY A 98 -6.74 8.74 5.47
N GLN A 99 -7.35 7.57 5.34
CA GLN A 99 -7.15 6.46 6.27
C GLN A 99 -6.91 5.17 5.49
N TRP A 100 -5.95 4.37 5.94
CA TRP A 100 -5.81 2.99 5.50
C TRP A 100 -6.42 2.03 6.51
N ARG A 101 -6.92 0.90 6.04
CA ARG A 101 -7.44 -0.20 6.85
C ARG A 101 -7.03 -1.54 6.29
N LEU A 102 -6.56 -2.42 7.14
CA LEU A 102 -6.28 -3.81 6.84
C LEU A 102 -7.60 -4.55 6.59
N GLN A 103 -7.73 -5.15 5.41
CA GLN A 103 -8.89 -5.94 5.00
C GLN A 103 -8.62 -7.44 5.16
N ALA A 104 -7.42 -7.88 4.80
CA ALA A 104 -7.05 -9.29 4.87
C ALA A 104 -5.55 -9.47 5.11
N VAL A 105 -5.19 -10.62 5.67
CA VAL A 105 -3.81 -11.06 5.88
C VAL A 105 -3.67 -12.47 5.31
N ASP A 106 -2.85 -12.60 4.28
CA ASP A 106 -2.46 -13.89 3.73
C ASP A 106 -1.01 -14.22 4.16
N ARG A 107 -0.88 -15.26 4.99
CA ARG A 107 0.41 -15.75 5.49
C ARG A 107 0.97 -16.90 4.66
N GLN A 108 0.29 -17.33 3.61
CA GLN A 108 0.81 -18.37 2.76
C GLN A 108 2.05 -17.84 2.04
N THR A 109 3.20 -18.49 2.26
CA THR A 109 4.37 -18.28 1.42
C THR A 109 4.01 -18.86 0.05
N VAL A 110 3.56 -18.02 -0.88
CA VAL A 110 3.33 -18.42 -2.25
C VAL A 110 4.70 -18.73 -2.85
N ARG A 111 5.12 -19.99 -2.77
CA ARG A 111 6.14 -20.51 -3.69
C ARG A 111 5.49 -20.51 -5.05
N ALA A 112 5.96 -19.65 -5.95
CA ALA A 112 5.56 -19.70 -7.34
C ALA A 112 5.78 -21.13 -7.82
N GLU A 113 4.69 -21.85 -8.12
CA GLU A 113 4.74 -23.20 -8.70
C GLU A 113 5.47 -23.20 -10.04
N ASN A 114 5.54 -22.05 -10.71
CA ASN A 114 6.23 -21.82 -11.97
C ASN A 114 7.12 -20.56 -11.91
N ALA A 115 8.28 -20.65 -11.24
CA ALA A 115 9.35 -19.66 -11.39
C ALA A 115 10.11 -19.76 -12.74
N LEU A 116 9.46 -20.29 -13.79
CA LEU A 116 10.10 -20.76 -15.03
C LEU A 116 10.12 -19.73 -16.17
N PHE A 117 9.61 -18.51 -15.97
CA PHE A 117 9.53 -17.50 -17.04
C PHE A 117 10.45 -16.29 -16.83
N ALA A 118 11.60 -16.49 -16.19
CA ALA A 118 12.76 -15.61 -16.37
C ALA A 118 13.74 -16.32 -17.31
N GLY A 119 13.51 -16.14 -18.62
CA GLY A 119 14.42 -16.49 -19.71
C GLY A 119 14.71 -15.23 -20.51
#